data_AF-A0A840WH29-F1
#
_entry.id   AF-A0A840WH29-F1
#
_cell.length_a   1.000
_cell.length_b   1.000
_cell.length_c   1.000
_cell.angle_alpha   90.00
_cell.angle_beta   90.00
_cell.angle_gamma   90.00
#
_symmetry.space_group_name_H-M   'P 1'
#
loop_
_entity.id
_entity.type
_entity.pdbx_description
1 polymer ?
#
loop_
_entity_poly.entity_id
_entity_poly.type
_entity_poly.pdbx_seq_one_letter_code
_entity_poly.pdbx_strand_id
1 'polypeptide(L)' 'MAHNTHANARLTPAGRLALARCVVEDGWTLRRAAERFQTSVSTTRPWADRYRTHGQAGMGDRSSRPRT' A
#
# COMPACT_ATOMS: atom_id res chain seq x y z
N MET A 1 14.81 -19.58 -4.98
CA MET A 1 14.62 -18.23 -4.40
C MET A 1 13.16 -17.86 -4.56
N ALA A 2 12.41 -17.72 -3.47
CA ALA A 2 10.96 -17.51 -3.53
C ALA A 2 10.64 -16.12 -4.13
N HIS A 3 10.39 -16.08 -5.43
CA HIS A 3 9.76 -14.94 -6.10
C HIS A 3 8.33 -14.84 -5.57
N ASN A 4 8.11 -13.94 -4.60
CA ASN A 4 6.79 -13.65 -4.06
C ASN A 4 5.99 -12.80 -5.07
N THR A 5 5.68 -13.43 -6.20
CA THR A 5 4.95 -12.87 -7.33
C THR A 5 3.48 -12.77 -6.95
N HIS A 6 3.11 -11.57 -6.47
CA HIS A 6 1.76 -10.98 -6.51
C HIS A 6 0.71 -11.43 -5.50
N ALA A 7 0.99 -11.29 -4.20
CA ALA A 7 -0.08 -11.10 -3.21
C ALA A 7 -0.69 -9.67 -3.24
N ASN A 8 0.03 -8.70 -3.83
CA ASN A 8 -0.37 -7.29 -3.85
C ASN A 8 -1.16 -6.86 -5.11
N ALA A 9 -1.39 -7.76 -6.08
CA ALA A 9 -2.01 -7.41 -7.37
C ALA A 9 -3.52 -7.14 -7.30
N ARG A 10 -4.19 -7.45 -6.18
CA ARG A 10 -5.64 -7.21 -6.05
C ARG A 10 -6.00 -5.75 -5.76
N LEU A 11 -5.05 -4.92 -5.35
CA LEU A 11 -5.31 -3.50 -5.09
C LEU A 11 -4.86 -2.66 -6.29
N THR A 12 -5.84 -2.03 -6.95
CA THR A 12 -5.57 -1.01 -7.97
C THR A 12 -4.60 0.03 -7.38
N PRO A 13 -3.70 0.63 -8.19
CA PRO A 13 -2.81 1.69 -7.70
C PRO A 13 -3.58 2.81 -6.98
N ALA A 14 -4.78 3.14 -7.49
CA ALA A 14 -5.70 4.07 -6.86
C ALA A 14 -6.20 3.59 -5.49
N GLY A 15 -6.51 2.30 -5.34
CA GLY A 15 -6.90 1.71 -4.05
C GLY A 15 -5.80 1.78 -3.00
N ARG A 16 -4.53 1.61 -3.39
CA ARG A 16 -3.37 1.74 -2.49
C ARG A 16 -3.18 3.18 -2.01
N LEU A 17 -3.36 4.12 -2.93
CA LEU A 17 -3.32 5.54 -2.61
C LEU A 17 -4.45 5.95 -1.66
N ALA A 18 -5.68 5.52 -1.95
CA ALA A 18 -6.83 5.79 -1.09
C ALA A 18 -6.65 5.21 0.31
N LEU A 19 -6.18 3.96 0.41
CA LEU A 19 -5.87 3.30 1.69
C LEU A 19 -4.85 4.09 2.50
N ALA A 20 -3.75 4.52 1.89
CA ALA A 20 -2.71 5.22 2.61
C ALA A 20 -3.13 6.65 3.01
N ARG A 21 -3.92 7.32 2.17
CA ARG A 21 -4.56 8.60 2.51
C ARG A 21 -5.48 8.47 3.72
N CYS A 22 -6.31 7.44 3.78
CA CYS A 22 -7.17 7.24 4.97
C CYS A 22 -6.37 7.05 6.26
N VAL A 23 -5.21 6.40 6.20
CA VAL A 23 -4.36 6.22 7.39
C VAL A 23 -3.61 7.49 7.76
N VAL A 24 -3.10 8.24 6.78
CA VAL A 24 -2.18 9.37 7.01
C VAL A 24 -2.90 10.71 7.07
N GLU A 25 -3.83 10.97 6.15
CA GLU A 25 -4.61 12.21 6.07
C GLU A 25 -5.82 12.14 7.03
N ASP A 26 -6.62 11.07 6.96
CA ASP A 26 -7.82 10.93 7.80
C ASP A 26 -7.50 10.39 9.22
N GLY A 27 -6.25 10.02 9.49
CA GLY A 27 -5.80 9.52 10.80
C GLY A 27 -6.38 8.16 11.20
N TRP A 28 -6.84 7.35 10.24
CA TRP A 28 -7.42 6.05 10.56
C TRP A 28 -6.38 5.08 11.11
N THR A 29 -6.83 4.21 12.03
CA THR A 29 -6.00 3.09 12.48
C THR A 29 -5.76 2.10 11.33
N LEU A 30 -4.61 1.45 11.32
CA LEU A 30 -4.26 0.47 10.29
C LEU A 30 -5.30 -0.65 10.16
N ARG A 31 -5.89 -1.06 11.28
CA ARG A 31 -6.96 -2.07 11.33
C ARG A 31 -8.24 -1.59 10.64
N ARG A 32 -8.70 -0.37 10.95
CA ARG A 32 -9.89 0.22 10.32
C ARG A 32 -9.71 0.38 8.81
N ALA A 33 -8.55 0.84 8.38
CA ALA A 33 -8.23 0.93 6.95
C ALA A 33 -8.18 -0.46 6.32
N ALA A 34 -7.50 -1.43 6.93
CA ALA A 34 -7.44 -2.80 6.44
C ALA A 34 -8.83 -3.42 6.24
N GLU A 35 -9.73 -3.28 7.22
CA GLU A 35 -11.12 -3.75 7.13
C GLU A 35 -11.88 -3.12 5.95
N ARG A 36 -11.78 -1.78 5.78
CA ARG A 36 -12.49 -1.05 4.70
C ARG A 36 -12.06 -1.46 3.30
N PHE A 37 -10.77 -1.76 3.14
CA PHE A 37 -10.17 -2.15 1.86
C PHE A 37 -10.08 -3.67 1.69
N GLN A 38 -10.61 -4.45 2.64
CA GLN A 38 -10.57 -5.91 2.65
C GLN A 38 -9.14 -6.46 2.53
N THR A 39 -8.18 -5.79 3.18
CA THR A 39 -6.78 -6.18 3.23
C THR A 39 -6.38 -6.57 4.65
N SER A 40 -5.18 -7.14 4.81
CA SER A 40 -4.59 -7.35 6.14
C SER A 40 -3.81 -6.11 6.59
N VAL A 41 -3.67 -5.94 7.91
CA VAL A 41 -2.84 -4.88 8.51
C VAL A 41 -1.40 -4.96 8.02
N SER A 42 -0.88 -6.17 7.82
CA SER A 42 0.45 -6.44 7.29
C SER A 42 0.64 -5.90 5.87
N THR A 43 -0.42 -5.86 5.06
CA THR A 43 -0.40 -5.22 3.73
C THR A 43 -0.55 -3.71 3.86
N THR A 44 -1.41 -3.22 4.76
CA THR A 44 -1.71 -1.78 4.94
C THR A 44 -0.49 -1.00 5.47
N ARG A 45 0.24 -1.56 6.43
CA ARG A 45 1.37 -0.90 7.11
C ARG A 45 2.44 -0.37 6.15
N PRO A 46 3.07 -1.20 5.28
CA PRO A 46 4.09 -0.71 4.35
C PRO A 46 3.56 0.31 3.35
N TRP A 47 2.26 0.28 3.00
CA TRP A 47 1.66 1.31 2.16
C TRP A 47 1.53 2.65 2.90
N ALA A 48 1.03 2.64 4.14
CA ALA A 48 0.96 3.84 4.96
C ALA A 48 2.34 4.46 5.19
N ASP A 49 3.34 3.63 5.52
CA ASP A 49 4.72 4.09 5.75
C ASP A 49 5.34 4.66 4.46
N ARG A 50 5.15 3.99 3.32
CA ARG A 50 5.61 4.49 2.02
C ARG A 50 4.98 5.84 1.67
N TYR A 51 3.70 6.02 1.95
CA TYR A 51 3.00 7.28 1.70
C TYR A 51 3.51 8.40 2.62
N ARG A 52 3.88 8.11 3.88
CA ARG A 52 4.53 9.11 4.75
C ARG A 52 5.89 9.56 4.22
N THR A 53 6.68 8.64 3.64
CA THR A 53 8.03 8.96 3.15
C THR A 53 8.03 9.62 1.77
N HIS A 54 7.19 9.16 0.85
CA HIS A 54 7.24 9.57 -0.57
C HIS A 54 5.98 10.30 -1.04
N GLY A 55 4.98 10.47 -0.18
CA GLY A 55 3.68 11.02 -0.53
C GLY A 55 2.98 10.22 -1.63
N GLN A 56 2.08 10.90 -2.35
CA GLN A 56 1.38 10.35 -3.51
C GLN A 56 2.35 9.88 -4.62
N ALA A 57 3.49 10.53 -4.79
CA ALA A 57 4.47 10.20 -5.82
C ALA A 57 5.07 8.79 -5.65
N GLY A 58 5.19 8.31 -4.40
CA GLY A 58 5.67 6.95 -4.12
C GLY A 58 4.65 5.83 -4.32
N MET A 59 3.39 6.20 -4.60
CA MET A 59 2.26 5.28 -4.69
C MET A 59 1.91 4.84 -6.11
N GLY A 60 2.61 5.41 -7.09
CA GLY A 60 2.64 4.88 -8.45
C GLY A 60 3.28 3.48 -8.50
N ASP A 61 3.03 2.76 -9.58
CA ASP A 61 3.70 1.50 -9.87
C ASP A 61 5.19 1.77 -10.10
N ARG A 62 6.00 1.70 -9.03
CA ARG A 62 7.42 1.48 -9.19
C ARG A 62 7.55 0.04 -9.62
N SER A 63 7.65 -0.15 -10.93
CA SER A 63 7.96 -1.41 -11.56
C SER A 63 9.03 -2.10 -10.72
N SER A 64 8.68 -3.19 -10.02
CA SER A 64 9.60 -4.02 -9.24
C SER A 64 10.58 -4.77 -10.15
N ARG A 65 10.81 -4.28 -11.38
CA ARG A 65 11.77 -4.82 -12.32
C ARG A 65 13.12 -4.85 -11.60
N PRO A 66 13.69 -6.04 -11.38
CA PRO A 66 15.01 -6.14 -10.81
C PRO A 66 15.95 -5.38 -11.76
N ARG A 67 16.63 -4.35 -11.23
CA ARG A 67 17.85 -3.88 -11.89
C ARG A 67 18.88 -4.95 -11.58
N THR A 68 19.02 -5.90 -12.51
CA THR A 68 19.92 -7.07 -12.52
C THR A 68 19.68 -8.13 -11.46
#